data_AF-A0A851NY43-F1
#
_entry.id   AF-A0A851NY43-F1
#
_cell.length_a   1.000
_cell.length_b   1.000
_cell.length_c   1.000
_cell.angle_alpha   90.00
_cell.angle_beta   90.00
_cell.angle_gamma   90.00
#
_symmetry.space_group_name_H-M   'P 1'
#
loop_
_entity.id
_entity.type
_entity.pdbx_description
1 polymer ?
#
loop_
_entity_poly.entity_id
_entity_poly.type
_entity_poly.pdbx_seq_one_letter_code
_entity_poly.pdbx_strand_id
1 'polypeptide(L)'
;MKAAFTFLLLLFVATHAEHRGRPYVRDKVCQEFKTMGKDDFRTLTLIMNSRKFSNATFEEISHLVSEIVSLAETCCADGADPSCYDAGSSALSAKSCGPDSPFPAHPGIAACCVHQGLEQKLCLAALEHPPRQLPHYIEPSNEELCQAFKKDPKDFADRFLYEYVSSYGQAPLPVLLGSTRNFLSMVSTCCISSASAVCFLKEKLQRKTLSLLTLMSNRACSRFTVYGKDKMKFSYLTMLAQKLPSASFEDLSPLAEDAAEVFSQCCDSVAENCMQQKLSEHTAKVCAALSAKDKRFADCCEGKNIMQNYFCISALQPAAAPKLPEPQKPSNKQLCGDDGALHTRRYMFELSRRYTSIPDVFLGKLYDASENVIRECCSANDVSTCLDSKRQQVGAELPTFLEQASQLCGQYNELNFLDFKNRLRDSIRQTKPDASPELLTQLVDQRADFASTCCPANSPPLYCAAQVTTVLGDTCKQGSCTLV
;
A
#
# COMPACT_ATOMS: atom_id res chain seq x y z
N MET A 1 5.10 -30.54 9.18
CA MET A 1 4.51 -29.29 8.64
C MET A 1 5.00 -28.02 9.33
N LYS A 2 4.92 -27.87 10.67
CA LYS A 2 5.47 -26.68 11.37
C LYS A 2 6.98 -26.50 11.16
N ALA A 3 7.77 -27.56 11.33
CA ALA A 3 9.24 -27.46 11.25
C ALA A 3 9.81 -27.25 9.84
N ALA A 4 9.07 -27.61 8.78
CA ALA A 4 9.56 -27.48 7.40
C ALA A 4 9.37 -26.04 6.86
N PHE A 5 8.28 -25.37 7.24
CA PHE A 5 7.98 -24.01 6.77
C PHE A 5 8.81 -22.93 7.49
N THR A 6 9.07 -23.09 8.79
CA THR A 6 9.85 -22.12 9.59
C THR A 6 11.33 -22.11 9.19
N PHE A 7 11.85 -23.19 8.59
CA PHE A 7 13.24 -23.27 8.11
C PHE A 7 13.44 -22.60 6.74
N LEU A 8 12.38 -22.44 5.94
CA LEU A 8 12.43 -21.99 4.54
C LEU A 8 12.26 -20.46 4.38
N LEU A 9 11.59 -19.80 5.33
CA LEU A 9 11.50 -18.33 5.34
C LEU A 9 12.86 -17.66 5.58
N LEU A 10 13.83 -18.34 6.21
CA LEU A 10 15.19 -17.83 6.43
C LEU A 10 16.04 -17.68 5.15
N LEU A 11 15.60 -18.20 4.00
CA LEU A 11 16.37 -18.17 2.75
C LEU A 11 16.01 -17.02 1.80
N PHE A 12 15.08 -16.14 2.17
CA PHE A 12 14.61 -15.02 1.34
C PHE A 12 15.40 -13.71 1.50
N VAL A 13 16.63 -13.75 2.03
CA VAL A 13 17.53 -12.60 2.02
C VAL A 13 18.10 -12.41 0.61
N ALA A 14 17.35 -11.73 -0.25
CA ALA A 14 17.85 -11.17 -1.51
C ALA A 14 18.21 -9.69 -1.30
N THR A 15 19.27 -9.44 -0.52
CA THR A 15 19.95 -8.12 -0.47
C THR A 15 21.47 -8.25 -0.51
N HIS A 16 22.00 -9.38 -1.00
CA HIS A 16 23.44 -9.53 -1.24
C HIS A 16 23.64 -10.16 -2.62
N ALA A 17 23.43 -9.35 -3.65
CA ALA A 17 23.43 -9.75 -5.06
C ALA A 17 24.84 -9.87 -5.69
N GLU A 18 25.93 -9.62 -4.95
CA GLU A 18 27.24 -9.45 -5.62
C GLU A 18 28.10 -10.72 -5.79
N HIS A 19 27.90 -11.85 -5.12
CA HIS A 19 28.88 -12.96 -5.22
C HIS A 19 28.37 -14.42 -5.09
N ARG A 20 27.26 -14.84 -5.71
CA ARG A 20 26.92 -16.28 -5.75
C ARG A 20 26.67 -16.77 -7.18
N GLY A 21 27.52 -17.69 -7.65
CA GLY A 21 27.58 -18.17 -9.04
C GLY A 21 26.33 -18.95 -9.52
N ARG A 22 26.33 -19.32 -10.81
CA ARG A 22 25.23 -20.02 -11.52
C ARG A 22 24.55 -21.18 -10.77
N PRO A 23 25.26 -22.05 -10.01
CA PRO A 23 24.60 -23.15 -9.30
C PRO A 23 23.63 -22.70 -8.20
N TYR A 24 23.80 -21.50 -7.62
CA TYR A 24 23.09 -21.09 -6.41
C TYR A 24 21.56 -21.05 -6.56
N VAL A 25 21.06 -20.48 -7.67
CA VAL A 25 19.61 -20.34 -7.88
C VAL A 25 18.97 -21.72 -8.12
N ARG A 26 19.60 -22.54 -8.99
CA ARG A 26 19.18 -23.93 -9.22
C ARG A 26 19.14 -24.70 -7.92
N ASP A 27 20.23 -24.69 -7.16
CA ASP A 27 20.36 -25.49 -5.93
C ASP A 27 19.32 -25.09 -4.90
N LYS A 28 19.04 -23.78 -4.76
CA LYS A 28 17.99 -23.27 -3.90
C LYS A 28 16.61 -23.77 -4.35
N VAL A 29 16.25 -23.60 -5.62
CA VAL A 29 14.94 -24.02 -6.15
C VAL A 29 14.77 -25.54 -6.05
N CYS A 30 15.81 -26.31 -6.34
CA CYS A 30 15.76 -27.76 -6.22
C CYS A 30 15.69 -28.23 -4.78
N GLN A 31 16.37 -27.56 -3.85
CA GLN A 31 16.22 -27.82 -2.42
C GLN A 31 14.79 -27.53 -1.96
N GLU A 32 14.21 -26.39 -2.36
CA GLU A 32 12.82 -26.02 -2.05
C GLU A 32 11.83 -27.05 -2.62
N PHE A 33 11.96 -27.39 -3.91
CA PHE A 33 11.11 -28.36 -4.60
C PHE A 33 11.17 -29.75 -3.95
N LYS A 34 12.38 -30.26 -3.65
CA LYS A 34 12.58 -31.55 -2.98
C LYS A 34 12.05 -31.54 -1.55
N THR A 35 12.19 -30.43 -0.82
CA THR A 35 11.76 -30.32 0.58
C THR A 35 10.24 -30.22 0.73
N MET A 36 9.59 -29.44 -0.14
CA MET A 36 8.15 -29.18 -0.06
C MET A 36 7.31 -30.21 -0.83
N GLY A 37 7.87 -30.80 -1.88
CA GLY A 37 7.11 -31.59 -2.84
C GLY A 37 6.37 -30.72 -3.86
N LYS A 38 5.91 -31.36 -4.94
CA LYS A 38 5.37 -30.69 -6.13
C LYS A 38 4.15 -29.80 -5.84
N ASP A 39 3.20 -30.28 -5.05
CA ASP A 39 1.94 -29.57 -4.81
C ASP A 39 2.12 -28.33 -3.92
N ASP A 40 2.92 -28.43 -2.86
CA ASP A 40 3.23 -27.28 -1.99
C ASP A 40 4.11 -26.26 -2.72
N PHE A 41 5.08 -26.73 -3.54
CA PHE A 41 5.89 -25.86 -4.38
C PHE A 41 5.03 -25.12 -5.41
N ARG A 42 4.10 -25.81 -6.07
CA ARG A 42 3.12 -25.19 -6.98
C ARG A 42 2.30 -24.13 -6.26
N THR A 43 1.76 -24.45 -5.09
CA THR A 43 0.94 -23.53 -4.28
C THR A 43 1.72 -22.28 -3.90
N LEU A 44 2.96 -22.43 -3.43
CA LEU A 44 3.82 -21.29 -3.12
C LEU A 44 4.14 -20.46 -4.37
N THR A 45 4.40 -21.12 -5.51
CA THR A 45 4.65 -20.45 -6.79
C THR A 45 3.44 -19.65 -7.25
N LEU A 46 2.22 -20.18 -7.08
CA LEU A 46 0.96 -19.47 -7.36
C LEU A 46 0.83 -18.20 -6.51
N ILE A 47 1.05 -18.30 -5.20
CA ILE A 47 0.98 -17.17 -4.27
C ILE A 47 2.03 -16.11 -4.63
N MET A 48 3.28 -16.50 -4.83
CA MET A 48 4.36 -15.58 -5.14
C MET A 48 4.14 -14.83 -6.46
N ASN A 49 3.67 -15.53 -7.50
CA ASN A 49 3.40 -14.90 -8.78
C ASN A 49 2.12 -14.05 -8.74
N SER A 50 1.05 -14.48 -8.07
CA SER A 50 -0.16 -13.66 -7.89
C SER A 50 0.13 -12.35 -7.14
N ARG A 51 1.07 -12.40 -6.19
CA ARG A 51 1.59 -11.23 -5.45
C ARG A 51 2.38 -10.30 -6.37
N LYS A 52 3.34 -10.87 -7.11
CA LYS A 52 4.23 -10.13 -8.02
C LYS A 52 3.42 -9.47 -9.14
N PHE A 53 2.45 -10.18 -9.70
CA PHE A 53 1.67 -9.79 -10.86
C PHE A 53 0.21 -9.52 -10.48
N SER A 54 0.00 -8.60 -9.52
CA SER A 54 -1.33 -8.34 -8.93
C SER A 54 -2.43 -7.85 -9.91
N ASN A 55 -2.06 -7.50 -11.14
CA ASN A 55 -2.98 -7.09 -12.20
C ASN A 55 -3.19 -8.14 -13.30
N ALA A 56 -2.46 -9.25 -13.26
CA ALA A 56 -2.58 -10.33 -14.24
C ALA A 56 -3.86 -11.15 -14.03
N THR A 57 -4.27 -11.90 -15.05
CA THR A 57 -5.41 -12.83 -14.97
C THR A 57 -5.02 -14.14 -14.29
N PHE A 58 -6.02 -14.91 -13.85
CA PHE A 58 -5.79 -16.23 -13.27
C PHE A 58 -5.13 -17.18 -14.28
N GLU A 59 -5.55 -17.09 -15.54
CA GLU A 59 -5.06 -17.89 -16.65
C GLU A 59 -3.58 -17.61 -16.94
N GLU A 60 -3.19 -16.33 -17.02
CA GLU A 60 -1.80 -15.92 -17.23
C GLU A 60 -0.89 -16.43 -16.09
N ILE A 61 -1.34 -16.28 -14.84
CA ILE A 61 -0.60 -16.76 -13.67
C ILE A 61 -0.53 -18.28 -13.68
N SER A 62 -1.61 -18.97 -14.00
CA SER A 62 -1.64 -20.44 -14.06
C SER A 62 -0.69 -21.00 -15.11
N HIS A 63 -0.61 -20.37 -16.29
CA HIS A 63 0.35 -20.74 -17.32
C HIS A 63 1.79 -20.57 -16.84
N LEU A 64 2.11 -19.43 -16.23
CA LEU A 64 3.44 -19.16 -15.69
C LEU A 64 3.82 -20.17 -14.58
N VAL A 65 2.91 -20.43 -13.65
CA VAL A 65 3.11 -21.39 -12.54
C VAL A 65 3.37 -22.79 -13.10
N SER A 66 2.58 -23.22 -14.10
CA SER A 66 2.75 -24.53 -14.73
C SER A 66 4.14 -24.72 -15.32
N GLU A 67 4.64 -23.70 -16.04
CA GLU A 67 5.96 -23.71 -16.67
C GLU A 67 7.10 -23.70 -15.65
N ILE A 68 6.98 -22.90 -14.57
CA ILE A 68 7.96 -22.89 -13.47
C ILE A 68 8.02 -24.26 -12.77
N VAL A 69 6.87 -24.86 -12.49
CA VAL A 69 6.78 -26.17 -11.82
C VAL A 69 7.34 -27.28 -12.72
N SER A 70 7.03 -27.25 -14.02
CA SER A 70 7.58 -28.20 -15.00
C SER A 70 9.10 -28.09 -15.13
N LEU A 71 9.62 -26.86 -15.11
CA LEU A 71 11.06 -26.60 -15.11
C LEU A 71 11.73 -27.19 -13.86
N ALA A 72 11.16 -26.95 -12.67
CA ALA A 72 11.69 -27.49 -11.42
C ALA A 72 11.63 -29.03 -11.40
N GLU A 73 10.52 -29.63 -11.83
CA GLU A 73 10.37 -31.08 -11.92
C GLU A 73 11.41 -31.72 -12.85
N THR A 74 11.68 -31.09 -13.99
CA THR A 74 12.64 -31.60 -14.97
C THR A 74 14.09 -31.41 -14.52
N CYS A 75 14.44 -30.20 -14.07
CA CYS A 75 15.83 -29.83 -13.82
C CYS A 75 16.33 -30.18 -12.40
N CYS A 76 15.43 -30.54 -11.49
CA CYS A 76 15.79 -30.99 -10.14
C CYS A 76 15.77 -32.51 -9.98
N ALA A 77 15.48 -33.25 -11.06
CA ALA A 77 15.61 -34.70 -11.11
C ALA A 77 17.07 -35.13 -10.95
N ASP A 78 17.29 -36.31 -10.37
CA ASP A 78 18.64 -36.84 -10.20
C ASP A 78 19.25 -37.17 -11.57
N GLY A 79 20.48 -36.68 -11.81
CA GLY A 79 21.15 -36.81 -13.11
C GLY A 79 20.74 -35.79 -14.16
N ALA A 80 19.93 -34.78 -13.81
CA ALA A 80 19.64 -33.66 -14.70
C ALA A 80 20.91 -32.88 -15.08
N ASP A 81 20.95 -32.37 -16.31
CA ASP A 81 22.09 -31.60 -16.82
C ASP A 81 22.35 -30.36 -15.93
N PRO A 82 23.61 -30.06 -15.55
CA PRO A 82 23.91 -28.91 -14.70
C PRO A 82 23.40 -27.56 -15.23
N SER A 83 23.26 -27.42 -16.55
CA SER A 83 22.78 -26.23 -17.25
C SER A 83 21.26 -26.23 -17.51
N CYS A 84 20.55 -27.31 -17.19
CA CYS A 84 19.11 -27.46 -17.45
C CYS A 84 18.30 -26.26 -16.95
N TYR A 85 18.52 -25.87 -15.69
CA TYR A 85 17.75 -24.78 -15.07
C TYR A 85 18.06 -23.42 -15.71
N ASP A 86 19.33 -23.16 -16.01
CA ASP A 86 19.75 -21.91 -16.67
C ASP A 86 19.18 -21.81 -18.08
N ALA A 87 19.22 -22.90 -18.85
CA ALA A 87 18.68 -22.97 -20.21
C ALA A 87 17.15 -22.78 -20.18
N GLY A 88 16.45 -23.52 -19.32
CA GLY A 88 15.00 -23.42 -19.19
C GLY A 88 14.53 -22.06 -18.67
N SER A 89 15.20 -21.48 -17.67
CA SER A 89 14.92 -20.12 -17.18
C SER A 89 15.13 -19.06 -18.28
N SER A 90 16.15 -19.22 -19.12
CA SER A 90 16.37 -18.36 -20.29
C SER A 90 15.25 -18.51 -21.32
N ALA A 91 14.80 -19.74 -21.57
CA ALA A 91 13.68 -20.01 -22.47
C ALA A 91 12.36 -19.39 -21.96
N LEU A 92 12.10 -19.45 -20.65
CA LEU A 92 10.93 -18.76 -20.05
C LEU A 92 11.02 -17.24 -20.21
N SER A 93 12.20 -16.66 -20.02
CA SER A 93 12.43 -15.23 -20.23
C SER A 93 12.22 -14.84 -21.69
N ALA A 94 12.75 -15.62 -22.63
CA ALA A 94 12.52 -15.40 -24.07
C ALA A 94 11.02 -15.52 -24.43
N LYS A 95 10.32 -16.50 -23.85
CA LYS A 95 8.88 -16.68 -24.01
C LYS A 95 8.06 -15.52 -23.44
N SER A 96 8.50 -14.90 -22.34
CA SER A 96 7.86 -13.66 -21.82
C SER A 96 8.00 -12.45 -22.75
N CYS A 97 8.98 -12.47 -23.66
CA CYS A 97 9.19 -11.41 -24.65
C CYS A 97 8.42 -11.63 -25.97
N GLY A 98 7.78 -12.78 -26.14
CA GLY A 98 7.00 -13.09 -27.34
C GLY A 98 5.71 -12.26 -27.42
N PRO A 99 5.26 -11.85 -28.63
CA PRO A 99 4.01 -11.10 -28.80
C PRO A 99 2.78 -11.90 -28.36
N ASP A 100 2.82 -13.23 -28.51
CA ASP A 100 1.76 -14.16 -28.10
C ASP A 100 2.06 -14.83 -26.75
N SER A 101 2.81 -14.16 -25.87
CA SER A 101 3.17 -14.73 -24.58
C SER A 101 1.91 -15.00 -23.73
N PRO A 102 1.75 -16.22 -23.18
CA PRO A 102 0.66 -16.50 -22.25
C PRO A 102 0.96 -16.03 -20.83
N PHE A 103 2.07 -15.31 -20.61
CA PHE A 103 2.53 -14.86 -19.31
C PHE A 103 2.09 -13.44 -19.02
N PRO A 104 1.95 -13.08 -17.72
CA PRO A 104 1.69 -11.72 -17.31
C PRO A 104 2.72 -10.73 -17.89
N ALA A 105 2.24 -9.68 -18.56
CA ALA A 105 3.12 -8.61 -19.05
C ALA A 105 3.52 -7.64 -17.93
N HIS A 106 4.76 -7.13 -17.99
CA HIS A 106 5.22 -6.03 -17.14
C HIS A 106 5.11 -4.69 -17.87
N PRO A 107 4.72 -3.59 -17.19
CA PRO A 107 5.05 -2.26 -17.67
C PRO A 107 6.57 -2.16 -17.93
N GLY A 108 6.96 -1.73 -19.12
CA GLY A 108 8.37 -1.65 -19.52
C GLY A 108 9.00 -2.95 -20.03
N ILE A 109 8.27 -4.07 -20.12
CA ILE A 109 8.82 -5.35 -20.61
C ILE A 109 9.45 -5.23 -22.01
N ALA A 110 8.83 -4.45 -22.89
CA ALA A 110 9.33 -4.23 -24.25
C ALA A 110 10.74 -3.62 -24.27
N ALA A 111 11.04 -2.71 -23.34
CA ALA A 111 12.37 -2.12 -23.21
C ALA A 111 13.40 -3.15 -22.73
N CYS A 112 13.01 -4.13 -21.91
CA CYS A 112 13.91 -5.22 -21.53
C CYS A 112 14.11 -6.25 -22.65
N CYS A 113 13.08 -6.49 -23.46
CA CYS A 113 13.09 -7.51 -24.50
C CYS A 113 13.96 -7.17 -25.73
N VAL A 114 14.45 -5.93 -25.84
CA VAL A 114 15.46 -5.57 -26.86
C VAL A 114 16.86 -6.12 -26.52
N HIS A 115 17.11 -6.38 -25.23
CA HIS A 115 18.38 -6.92 -24.75
C HIS A 115 18.43 -8.44 -24.91
N GLN A 116 19.63 -9.02 -24.80
CA GLN A 116 19.85 -10.47 -24.87
C GLN A 116 20.67 -10.96 -23.67
N GLY A 117 20.61 -12.27 -23.41
CA GLY A 117 21.47 -12.92 -22.42
C GLY A 117 21.31 -12.38 -21.00
N LEU A 118 22.43 -12.00 -20.36
CA LEU A 118 22.42 -11.55 -18.96
C LEU A 118 21.73 -10.19 -18.78
N GLU A 119 21.93 -9.25 -19.70
CA GLU A 119 21.35 -7.91 -19.63
C GLU A 119 19.81 -7.99 -19.66
N GLN A 120 19.26 -8.82 -20.55
CA GLN A 120 17.82 -9.10 -20.59
C GLN A 120 17.32 -9.66 -19.25
N LYS A 121 18.01 -10.65 -18.68
CA LYS A 121 17.62 -11.27 -17.40
C LYS A 121 17.63 -10.26 -16.26
N LEU A 122 18.68 -9.43 -16.17
CA LEU A 122 18.79 -8.41 -15.13
C LEU A 122 17.71 -7.33 -15.29
N CYS A 123 17.46 -6.88 -16.53
CA CYS A 123 16.39 -5.92 -16.81
C CYS A 123 15.02 -6.49 -16.40
N LEU A 124 14.67 -7.69 -16.86
CA LEU A 124 13.40 -8.36 -16.51
C LEU A 124 13.26 -8.58 -14.99
N ALA A 125 14.35 -8.91 -14.30
CA ALA A 125 14.34 -9.08 -12.85
C ALA A 125 14.13 -7.77 -12.09
N ALA A 126 14.56 -6.63 -12.65
CA ALA A 126 14.39 -5.30 -12.08
C ALA A 126 13.00 -4.69 -12.36
N LEU A 127 12.19 -5.30 -13.22
CA LEU A 127 10.84 -4.79 -13.50
C LEU A 127 9.93 -4.97 -12.28
N GLU A 128 9.52 -3.84 -11.72
CA GLU A 128 8.53 -3.78 -10.66
C GLU A 128 7.11 -3.73 -11.24
N HIS A 129 6.17 -4.34 -10.52
CA HIS A 129 4.75 -4.14 -10.79
C HIS A 129 4.20 -3.13 -9.82
N PRO A 130 3.50 -2.08 -10.31
CA PRO A 130 2.81 -1.20 -9.39
C PRO A 130 1.81 -2.05 -8.60
N PRO A 131 1.79 -1.91 -7.26
CA PRO A 131 0.80 -2.60 -6.47
C PRO A 131 -0.59 -2.25 -6.97
N ARG A 132 -1.49 -3.23 -6.93
CA ARG A 132 -2.91 -2.90 -7.09
C ARG A 132 -3.31 -1.91 -6.00
N GLN A 133 -3.89 -0.80 -6.45
CA GLN A 133 -4.16 0.36 -5.60
C GLN A 133 -5.31 0.14 -4.61
N LEU A 134 -6.29 -0.68 -5.00
CA LEU A 134 -7.45 -1.04 -4.19
C LEU A 134 -7.64 -2.55 -4.19
N PRO A 135 -7.79 -3.20 -3.01
CA PRO A 135 -8.20 -4.59 -2.94
C PRO A 135 -9.57 -4.78 -3.58
N HIS A 136 -9.76 -5.84 -4.38
CA HIS A 136 -11.04 -6.16 -5.02
C HIS A 136 -11.64 -7.49 -4.58
N TYR A 137 -10.94 -8.23 -3.71
CA TYR A 137 -11.46 -9.46 -3.16
C TYR A 137 -12.72 -9.17 -2.33
N ILE A 138 -13.83 -9.72 -2.78
CA ILE A 138 -15.10 -9.72 -2.07
C ILE A 138 -15.37 -11.16 -1.69
N GLU A 139 -15.47 -11.43 -0.39
CA GLU A 139 -15.79 -12.79 0.08
C GLU A 139 -17.22 -13.16 -0.35
N PRO A 140 -17.41 -14.25 -1.12
CA PRO A 140 -18.73 -14.72 -1.50
C PRO A 140 -19.57 -15.15 -0.29
N SER A 141 -20.88 -15.36 -0.52
CA SER A 141 -21.74 -15.96 0.48
C SER A 141 -21.25 -17.36 0.88
N ASN A 142 -21.64 -17.81 2.07
CA ASN A 142 -21.25 -19.14 2.56
C ASN A 142 -21.75 -20.24 1.59
N GLU A 143 -22.92 -20.03 0.99
CA GLU A 143 -23.53 -20.92 0.00
C GLU A 143 -22.69 -21.00 -1.28
N GLU A 144 -22.30 -19.85 -1.85
CA GLU A 144 -21.45 -19.78 -3.04
C GLU A 144 -20.08 -20.43 -2.79
N LEU A 145 -19.47 -20.16 -1.62
CA LEU A 145 -18.21 -20.79 -1.21
C LEU A 145 -18.34 -22.32 -1.19
N CYS A 146 -19.39 -22.85 -0.59
CA CYS A 146 -19.58 -24.29 -0.50
C CYS A 146 -19.97 -24.94 -1.83
N GLN A 147 -20.69 -24.23 -2.70
CA GLN A 147 -20.99 -24.72 -4.04
C GLN A 147 -19.70 -24.83 -4.88
N ALA A 148 -18.87 -23.79 -4.88
CA ALA A 148 -17.60 -23.78 -5.58
C ALA A 148 -16.64 -24.86 -5.03
N PHE A 149 -16.50 -24.94 -3.70
CA PHE A 149 -15.67 -25.95 -3.04
C PHE A 149 -16.13 -27.39 -3.35
N LYS A 150 -17.44 -27.66 -3.37
CA LYS A 150 -17.97 -29.00 -3.72
C LYS A 150 -17.75 -29.37 -5.18
N LYS A 151 -17.77 -28.38 -6.09
CA LYS A 151 -17.58 -28.61 -7.52
C LYS A 151 -16.16 -29.05 -7.84
N ASP A 152 -15.18 -28.30 -7.34
CA ASP A 152 -13.75 -28.61 -7.49
C ASP A 152 -12.97 -27.96 -6.34
N PRO A 153 -12.59 -28.71 -5.29
CA PRO A 153 -11.82 -28.17 -4.16
C PRO A 153 -10.47 -27.58 -4.55
N LYS A 154 -9.83 -28.10 -5.62
CA LYS A 154 -8.50 -27.67 -6.05
C LYS A 154 -8.59 -26.38 -6.85
N ASP A 155 -9.45 -26.32 -7.85
CA ASP A 155 -9.71 -25.08 -8.61
C ASP A 155 -10.22 -23.97 -7.69
N PHE A 156 -11.13 -24.29 -6.75
CA PHE A 156 -11.57 -23.35 -5.72
C PHE A 156 -10.40 -22.76 -4.93
N ALA A 157 -9.51 -23.62 -4.42
CA ALA A 157 -8.37 -23.17 -3.63
C ALA A 157 -7.42 -22.31 -4.46
N ASP A 158 -7.14 -22.69 -5.70
CA ASP A 158 -6.24 -21.95 -6.58
C ASP A 158 -6.80 -20.57 -6.96
N ARG A 159 -8.08 -20.49 -7.32
CA ARG A 159 -8.75 -19.23 -7.63
C ARG A 159 -8.80 -18.31 -6.41
N PHE A 160 -9.15 -18.85 -5.25
CA PHE A 160 -9.12 -18.08 -3.99
C PHE A 160 -7.71 -17.55 -3.70
N LEU A 161 -6.69 -18.39 -3.80
CA LEU A 161 -5.30 -17.98 -3.53
C LEU A 161 -4.87 -16.86 -4.49
N TYR A 162 -5.15 -17.01 -5.78
CA TYR A 162 -4.87 -15.97 -6.77
C TYR A 162 -5.61 -14.67 -6.45
N GLU A 163 -6.94 -14.69 -6.32
CA GLU A 163 -7.74 -13.46 -6.12
C GLU A 163 -7.38 -12.74 -4.82
N TYR A 164 -7.21 -13.51 -3.74
CA TYR A 164 -6.90 -12.96 -2.42
C TYR A 164 -5.49 -12.38 -2.40
N VAL A 165 -4.49 -13.09 -2.93
CA VAL A 165 -3.09 -12.64 -2.91
C VAL A 165 -2.85 -11.50 -3.89
N SER A 166 -3.51 -11.48 -5.05
CA SER A 166 -3.46 -10.32 -5.96
C SER A 166 -4.14 -9.09 -5.36
N SER A 167 -5.19 -9.26 -4.53
CA SER A 167 -5.84 -8.13 -3.83
C SER A 167 -5.03 -7.60 -2.63
N TYR A 168 -4.34 -8.47 -1.91
CA TYR A 168 -3.62 -8.13 -0.67
C TYR A 168 -2.10 -8.27 -0.81
N GLY A 169 -1.57 -8.18 -2.02
CA GLY A 169 -0.18 -8.53 -2.33
C GLY A 169 0.88 -7.70 -1.59
N GLN A 170 0.53 -6.56 -1.01
CA GLN A 170 1.49 -5.76 -0.22
C GLN A 170 1.56 -6.19 1.25
N ALA A 171 0.65 -7.03 1.74
CA ALA A 171 0.82 -7.63 3.06
C ALA A 171 2.10 -8.50 3.10
N PRO A 172 2.78 -8.60 4.26
CA PRO A 172 3.92 -9.49 4.42
C PRO A 172 3.54 -10.94 4.08
N LEU A 173 4.44 -11.65 3.39
CA LEU A 173 4.18 -13.01 2.92
C LEU A 173 3.69 -13.95 4.04
N PRO A 174 4.27 -13.96 5.26
CA PRO A 174 3.78 -14.83 6.33
C PRO A 174 2.34 -14.51 6.78
N VAL A 175 1.94 -13.23 6.75
CA VAL A 175 0.56 -12.81 7.07
C VAL A 175 -0.40 -13.32 6.01
N LEU A 176 -0.03 -13.20 4.73
CA LEU A 176 -0.82 -13.73 3.61
C LEU A 176 -1.00 -15.24 3.70
N LEU A 177 0.09 -15.98 3.90
CA LEU A 177 0.07 -17.44 4.06
C LEU A 177 -0.80 -17.87 5.24
N GLY A 178 -0.69 -17.16 6.37
CA GLY A 178 -1.54 -17.39 7.53
C GLY A 178 -3.02 -17.16 7.18
N SER A 179 -3.35 -16.04 6.55
CA SER A 179 -4.75 -15.67 6.25
C SER A 179 -5.40 -16.61 5.24
N THR A 180 -4.69 -16.98 4.16
CA THR A 180 -5.19 -17.89 3.14
C THR A 180 -5.39 -19.30 3.70
N ARG A 181 -4.43 -19.80 4.49
CA ARG A 181 -4.56 -21.10 5.15
C ARG A 181 -5.77 -21.16 6.10
N ASN A 182 -5.94 -20.12 6.93
CA ASN A 182 -7.11 -20.04 7.82
C ASN A 182 -8.41 -19.98 7.01
N PHE A 183 -8.42 -19.33 5.84
CA PHE A 183 -9.58 -19.31 4.95
C PHE A 183 -9.94 -20.67 4.39
N LEU A 184 -8.98 -21.33 3.75
CA LEU A 184 -9.22 -22.62 3.14
C LEU A 184 -9.62 -23.66 4.19
N SER A 185 -9.02 -23.62 5.38
CA SER A 185 -9.40 -24.47 6.52
C SER A 185 -10.84 -24.22 7.00
N MET A 186 -11.26 -22.96 7.10
CA MET A 186 -12.64 -22.60 7.45
C MET A 186 -13.62 -23.16 6.42
N VAL A 187 -13.37 -22.94 5.13
CA VAL A 187 -14.26 -23.41 4.06
C VAL A 187 -14.32 -24.94 4.05
N SER A 188 -13.18 -25.62 4.09
CA SER A 188 -13.15 -27.09 4.06
C SER A 188 -13.87 -27.71 5.26
N THR A 189 -13.81 -27.06 6.43
CA THR A 189 -14.45 -27.53 7.66
C THR A 189 -15.95 -27.23 7.68
N CYS A 190 -16.34 -26.00 7.33
CA CYS A 190 -17.73 -25.56 7.45
C CYS A 190 -18.62 -26.03 6.30
N CYS A 191 -18.08 -26.29 5.10
CA CYS A 191 -18.87 -26.77 3.98
C CYS A 191 -19.26 -28.26 4.07
N ILE A 192 -18.57 -29.02 4.92
CA ILE A 192 -18.90 -30.42 5.23
C ILE A 192 -19.65 -30.57 6.56
N SER A 193 -19.81 -29.48 7.31
CA SER A 193 -20.53 -29.48 8.59
C SER A 193 -22.05 -29.61 8.36
N SER A 194 -22.71 -30.41 9.19
CA SER A 194 -24.17 -30.47 9.24
C SER A 194 -24.83 -29.17 9.72
N ALA A 195 -24.07 -28.31 10.40
CA ALA A 195 -24.50 -26.99 10.89
C ALA A 195 -23.64 -25.86 10.27
N SER A 196 -23.57 -25.82 8.93
CA SER A 196 -22.67 -24.95 8.17
C SER A 196 -22.72 -23.47 8.58
N ALA A 197 -23.91 -22.89 8.74
CA ALA A 197 -24.07 -21.48 9.11
C ALA A 197 -23.44 -21.13 10.48
N VAL A 198 -23.65 -22.00 11.48
CA VAL A 198 -23.08 -21.82 12.83
C VAL A 198 -21.56 -22.00 12.80
N CYS A 199 -21.07 -22.96 12.02
CA CYS A 199 -19.64 -23.17 11.81
C CYS A 199 -18.98 -21.90 11.23
N PHE A 200 -19.50 -21.37 10.12
CA PHE A 200 -18.95 -20.18 9.49
C PHE A 200 -18.97 -18.97 10.42
N LEU A 201 -20.06 -18.75 11.17
CA LEU A 201 -20.11 -17.65 12.13
C LEU A 201 -18.99 -17.75 13.17
N LYS A 202 -18.77 -18.93 13.74
CA LYS A 202 -17.71 -19.17 14.74
C LYS A 202 -16.31 -18.95 14.14
N GLU A 203 -16.03 -19.56 12.99
CA GLU A 203 -14.72 -19.47 12.33
C GLU A 203 -14.42 -18.02 11.88
N LYS A 204 -15.41 -17.30 11.32
CA LYS A 204 -15.27 -15.89 10.93
C LYS A 204 -14.94 -14.99 12.12
N LEU A 205 -15.54 -15.25 13.29
CA LEU A 205 -15.21 -14.52 14.51
C LEU A 205 -13.79 -14.83 15.01
N GLN A 206 -13.36 -16.10 14.98
CA GLN A 206 -12.03 -16.51 15.41
C GLN A 206 -10.91 -15.93 14.54
N ARG A 207 -11.11 -15.90 13.22
CA ARG A 207 -10.13 -15.36 12.26
C ARG A 207 -10.13 -13.84 12.14
N LYS A 208 -11.07 -13.13 12.76
CA LYS A 208 -11.25 -11.67 12.62
C LYS A 208 -9.94 -10.91 12.80
N THR A 209 -9.17 -11.26 13.83
CA THR A 209 -7.87 -10.63 14.14
C THR A 209 -6.87 -10.75 12.99
N LEU A 210 -6.77 -11.94 12.37
CA LEU A 210 -5.85 -12.19 11.27
C LEU A 210 -6.31 -11.52 9.97
N SER A 211 -7.62 -11.47 9.73
CA SER A 211 -8.20 -10.71 8.61
C SER A 211 -7.87 -9.22 8.73
N LEU A 212 -8.05 -8.65 9.93
CA LEU A 212 -7.68 -7.26 10.21
C LEU A 212 -6.18 -7.01 10.07
N LEU A 213 -5.34 -7.93 10.55
CA LEU A 213 -3.89 -7.84 10.37
C LEU A 213 -3.51 -7.84 8.88
N THR A 214 -4.14 -8.68 8.07
CA THR A 214 -3.91 -8.73 6.61
C THR A 214 -4.30 -7.42 5.94
N LEU A 215 -5.50 -6.92 6.23
CA LEU A 215 -5.99 -5.66 5.67
C LEU A 215 -5.10 -4.47 6.06
N MET A 216 -4.77 -4.34 7.34
CA MET A 216 -4.00 -3.21 7.86
C MET A 216 -2.54 -3.25 7.38
N SER A 217 -1.91 -4.43 7.40
CA SER A 217 -0.55 -4.58 6.89
C SER A 217 -0.47 -4.35 5.39
N ASN A 218 -1.45 -4.83 4.60
CA ASN A 218 -1.52 -4.53 3.18
C ASN A 218 -1.62 -3.03 2.93
N ARG A 219 -2.52 -2.32 3.61
CA ARG A 219 -2.68 -0.86 3.46
C ARG A 219 -1.42 -0.09 3.84
N ALA A 220 -0.84 -0.40 4.99
CA ALA A 220 0.34 0.30 5.48
C ALA A 220 1.58 0.01 4.61
N CYS A 221 1.80 -1.25 4.22
CA CYS A 221 2.92 -1.61 3.36
C CYS A 221 2.73 -1.12 1.93
N SER A 222 1.52 -1.11 1.38
CA SER A 222 1.25 -0.46 0.08
C SER A 222 1.67 1.00 0.09
N ARG A 223 1.36 1.71 1.18
CA ARG A 223 1.75 3.10 1.36
C ARG A 223 3.25 3.25 1.59
N PHE A 224 3.85 2.38 2.40
CA PHE A 224 5.29 2.37 2.68
C PHE A 224 6.13 2.13 1.41
N THR A 225 5.73 1.21 0.53
CA THR A 225 6.39 0.94 -0.76
C THR A 225 6.46 2.21 -1.63
N VAL A 226 5.46 3.08 -1.55
CA VAL A 226 5.39 4.32 -2.33
C VAL A 226 6.10 5.49 -1.64
N TYR A 227 5.96 5.59 -0.32
CA TYR A 227 6.45 6.74 0.44
C TYR A 227 7.89 6.57 0.94
N GLY A 228 8.35 5.33 1.08
CA GLY A 228 9.54 5.03 1.86
C GLY A 228 9.41 5.48 3.31
N LYS A 229 10.53 5.40 4.04
CA LYS A 229 10.55 5.63 5.49
C LYS A 229 10.21 7.07 5.88
N ASP A 230 10.75 8.07 5.21
CA ASP A 230 10.61 9.46 5.64
C ASP A 230 9.22 10.04 5.37
N LYS A 231 8.66 9.81 4.18
CA LYS A 231 7.29 10.24 3.89
C LYS A 231 6.25 9.38 4.63
N MET A 232 6.58 8.15 5.04
CA MET A 232 5.75 7.38 5.96
C MET A 232 5.65 8.03 7.34
N LYS A 233 6.75 8.59 7.88
CA LYS A 233 6.70 9.38 9.13
C LYS A 233 5.73 10.56 8.98
N PHE A 234 5.84 11.31 7.88
CA PHE A 234 4.93 12.42 7.58
C PHE A 234 3.47 11.96 7.49
N SER A 235 3.19 10.87 6.79
CA SER A 235 1.83 10.36 6.61
C SER A 235 1.21 9.91 7.94
N TYR A 236 1.96 9.18 8.76
CA TYR A 236 1.50 8.73 10.06
C TYR A 236 1.31 9.90 11.04
N LEU A 237 2.23 10.86 11.03
CA LEU A 237 2.11 12.08 11.82
C LEU A 237 0.88 12.89 11.41
N THR A 238 0.62 13.01 10.11
CA THR A 238 -0.58 13.67 9.56
C THR A 238 -1.84 12.99 10.08
N MET A 239 -1.92 11.65 9.95
CA MET A 239 -3.04 10.89 10.46
C MET A 239 -3.29 11.14 11.96
N LEU A 240 -2.24 11.10 12.81
CA LEU A 240 -2.38 11.35 14.24
C LEU A 240 -2.77 12.81 14.54
N ALA A 241 -2.15 13.78 13.86
CA ALA A 241 -2.43 15.21 14.04
C ALA A 241 -3.86 15.58 13.66
N GLN A 242 -4.42 14.92 12.64
CA GLN A 242 -5.81 15.13 12.21
C GLN A 242 -6.81 14.47 13.15
N LYS A 243 -6.46 13.31 13.71
CA LYS A 243 -7.29 12.63 14.70
C LYS A 243 -7.23 13.35 16.04
N LEU A 244 -6.07 13.84 16.48
CA LEU A 244 -5.87 14.51 17.76
C LEU A 244 -5.17 15.86 17.60
N PRO A 245 -5.85 16.87 17.04
CA PRO A 245 -5.23 18.16 16.71
C PRO A 245 -4.90 19.02 17.93
N SER A 246 -5.28 18.61 19.15
CA SER A 246 -4.89 19.27 20.41
C SER A 246 -3.54 18.80 20.95
N ALA A 247 -3.03 17.63 20.55
CA ALA A 247 -1.74 17.12 21.00
C ALA A 247 -0.56 17.94 20.45
N SER A 248 0.59 17.88 21.12
CA SER A 248 1.81 18.57 20.68
C SER A 248 2.56 17.77 19.61
N PHE A 249 3.50 18.42 18.93
CA PHE A 249 4.40 17.73 18.01
C PHE A 249 5.24 16.67 18.75
N GLU A 250 5.68 16.98 19.97
CA GLU A 250 6.50 16.13 20.82
C GLU A 250 5.74 14.87 21.28
N ASP A 251 4.41 14.95 21.42
CA ASP A 251 3.59 13.79 21.73
C ASP A 251 3.45 12.83 20.53
N LEU A 252 3.32 13.38 19.31
CA LEU A 252 2.94 12.59 18.12
C LEU A 252 4.12 12.16 17.24
N SER A 253 5.18 12.99 17.13
CA SER A 253 6.33 12.70 16.27
C SER A 253 7.04 11.39 16.63
N PRO A 254 7.31 11.07 17.93
CA PRO A 254 7.94 9.80 18.27
C PRO A 254 7.09 8.58 17.88
N LEU A 255 5.76 8.69 17.93
CA LEU A 255 4.86 7.63 17.50
C LEU A 255 4.92 7.45 15.97
N ALA A 256 5.00 8.54 15.21
CA ALA A 256 5.15 8.48 13.77
C ALA A 256 6.50 7.88 13.33
N GLU A 257 7.57 8.19 14.06
CA GLU A 257 8.90 7.58 13.85
C GLU A 257 8.89 6.09 14.15
N ASP A 258 8.29 5.69 15.27
CA ASP A 258 8.14 4.28 15.65
C ASP A 258 7.33 3.50 14.61
N ALA A 259 6.22 4.07 14.12
CA ALA A 259 5.41 3.46 13.07
C ALA A 259 6.21 3.24 11.78
N ALA A 260 6.95 4.26 11.32
CA ALA A 260 7.78 4.15 10.12
C ALA A 260 8.89 3.09 10.29
N GLU A 261 9.46 2.96 11.49
CA GLU A 261 10.43 1.91 11.81
C GLU A 261 9.79 0.52 11.71
N VAL A 262 8.61 0.32 12.32
CA VAL A 262 7.85 -0.95 12.25
C VAL A 262 7.63 -1.38 10.81
N PHE A 263 7.14 -0.48 9.95
CA PHE A 263 6.88 -0.82 8.55
C PHE A 263 8.18 -1.10 7.78
N SER A 264 9.26 -0.35 8.04
CA SER A 264 10.57 -0.62 7.42
C SER A 264 11.14 -1.99 7.80
N GLN A 265 10.89 -2.45 9.03
CA GLN A 265 11.37 -3.74 9.51
C GLN A 265 10.49 -4.91 9.04
N CYS A 266 9.18 -4.70 8.87
CA CYS A 266 8.23 -5.81 8.72
C CYS A 266 7.57 -5.94 7.34
N CYS A 267 7.54 -4.92 6.47
CA CYS A 267 6.84 -5.03 5.20
C CYS A 267 7.45 -6.08 4.24
N ASP A 268 8.78 -6.19 4.23
CA ASP A 268 9.52 -7.19 3.46
C ASP A 268 10.05 -8.35 4.32
N SER A 269 9.66 -8.38 5.60
CA SER A 269 10.10 -9.42 6.52
C SER A 269 9.41 -10.75 6.24
N VAL A 270 10.21 -11.80 6.33
CA VAL A 270 9.81 -13.20 6.26
C VAL A 270 9.61 -13.82 7.64
N ALA A 271 9.82 -13.08 8.72
CA ALA A 271 9.54 -13.55 10.07
C ALA A 271 8.02 -13.64 10.32
N GLU A 272 7.54 -14.82 10.76
CA GLU A 272 6.11 -15.17 10.83
C GLU A 272 5.25 -14.16 11.61
N ASN A 273 5.79 -13.60 12.71
CA ASN A 273 5.06 -12.73 13.62
C ASN A 273 5.52 -11.27 13.62
N CYS A 274 6.42 -10.85 12.71
CA CYS A 274 7.01 -9.49 12.71
C CYS A 274 5.93 -8.41 12.82
N MET A 275 5.02 -8.41 11.85
CA MET A 275 4.00 -7.38 11.74
C MET A 275 3.03 -7.40 12.93
N GLN A 276 2.60 -8.59 13.37
CA GLN A 276 1.70 -8.72 14.53
C GLN A 276 2.35 -8.22 15.81
N GLN A 277 3.58 -8.63 16.08
CA GLN A 277 4.31 -8.25 17.29
C GLN A 277 4.60 -6.75 17.29
N LYS A 278 5.22 -6.24 16.21
CA LYS A 278 5.65 -4.84 16.12
C LYS A 278 4.48 -3.86 16.11
N LEU A 279 3.38 -4.17 15.42
CA LEU A 279 2.17 -3.35 15.51
C LEU A 279 1.55 -3.40 16.90
N SER A 280 1.60 -4.54 17.60
CA SER A 280 1.08 -4.61 18.97
C SER A 280 1.91 -3.76 19.94
N GLU A 281 3.23 -3.85 19.86
CA GLU A 281 4.17 -3.00 20.61
C GLU A 281 3.90 -1.51 20.32
N HIS A 282 3.78 -1.15 19.04
CA HIS A 282 3.49 0.22 18.61
C HIS A 282 2.14 0.72 19.15
N THR A 283 1.10 -0.10 19.05
CA THR A 283 -0.25 0.26 19.51
C THR A 283 -0.28 0.50 21.02
N ALA A 284 0.45 -0.30 21.79
CA ALA A 284 0.59 -0.08 23.23
C ALA A 284 1.22 1.29 23.55
N LYS A 285 2.25 1.70 22.78
CA LYS A 285 2.85 3.04 22.92
C LYS A 285 1.86 4.15 22.59
N VAL A 286 1.11 4.02 21.49
CA VAL A 286 0.06 4.98 21.11
C VAL A 286 -0.99 5.11 22.22
N CYS A 287 -1.48 3.98 22.75
CA CYS A 287 -2.45 3.97 23.84
C CYS A 287 -1.90 4.64 25.11
N ALA A 288 -0.67 4.31 25.51
CA ALA A 288 -0.03 4.93 26.67
C ALA A 288 0.12 6.45 26.52
N ALA A 289 0.49 6.92 25.32
CA ALA A 289 0.71 8.34 25.07
C ALA A 289 -0.59 9.15 24.94
N LEU A 290 -1.63 8.58 24.31
CA LEU A 290 -2.77 9.36 23.81
C LEU A 290 -4.10 9.10 24.55
N SER A 291 -4.27 7.98 25.26
CA SER A 291 -5.56 7.64 25.89
C SER A 291 -6.00 8.68 26.93
N ALA A 292 -5.07 9.23 27.70
CA ALA A 292 -5.38 10.27 28.69
C ALA A 292 -5.68 11.64 28.06
N LYS A 293 -5.36 11.83 26.76
CA LYS A 293 -5.49 13.10 26.04
C LYS A 293 -6.78 13.19 25.23
N ASP A 294 -7.38 12.07 24.83
CA ASP A 294 -8.59 12.02 24.02
C ASP A 294 -9.42 10.78 24.33
N LYS A 295 -10.72 10.99 24.61
CA LYS A 295 -11.64 9.92 24.97
C LYS A 295 -11.80 8.87 23.85
N ARG A 296 -11.77 9.26 22.56
CA ARG A 296 -11.94 8.29 21.47
C ARG A 296 -10.72 7.36 21.36
N PHE A 297 -9.53 7.86 21.69
CA PHE A 297 -8.35 7.01 21.83
C PHE A 297 -8.49 6.09 23.05
N ALA A 298 -8.95 6.60 24.20
CA ALA A 298 -9.22 5.77 25.38
C ALA A 298 -10.21 4.63 25.05
N ASP A 299 -11.35 4.96 24.44
CA ASP A 299 -12.38 4.00 24.03
C ASP A 299 -11.81 2.91 23.10
N CYS A 300 -10.92 3.26 22.16
CA CYS A 300 -10.23 2.29 21.32
C CYS A 300 -9.22 1.42 22.09
N CYS A 301 -8.60 1.98 23.13
CA CYS A 301 -7.52 1.33 23.90
C CYS A 301 -8.03 0.44 25.04
N GLU A 302 -9.31 0.53 25.41
CA GLU A 302 -9.96 -0.35 26.39
C GLU A 302 -10.10 -1.80 25.91
N GLY A 303 -10.03 -2.03 24.59
CA GLY A 303 -10.18 -3.36 24.00
C GLY A 303 -9.09 -4.34 24.45
N LYS A 304 -9.48 -5.60 24.67
CA LYS A 304 -8.55 -6.69 25.07
C LYS A 304 -7.62 -7.17 23.96
N ASN A 305 -7.93 -6.85 22.70
CA ASN A 305 -7.18 -7.31 21.54
C ASN A 305 -6.44 -6.12 20.91
N ILE A 306 -5.13 -6.05 21.14
CA ILE A 306 -4.29 -4.92 20.71
C ILE A 306 -4.37 -4.67 19.20
N MET A 307 -4.48 -5.71 18.37
CA MET A 307 -4.64 -5.54 16.91
C MET A 307 -5.99 -4.91 16.54
N GLN A 308 -7.05 -5.22 17.30
CA GLN A 308 -8.35 -4.54 17.12
C GLN A 308 -8.29 -3.09 17.61
N ASN A 309 -7.52 -2.80 18.68
CA ASN A 309 -7.29 -1.43 19.14
C ASN A 309 -6.58 -0.60 18.06
N TYR A 310 -5.56 -1.17 17.40
CA TYR A 310 -4.89 -0.54 16.25
C TYR A 310 -5.87 -0.21 15.12
N PHE A 311 -6.72 -1.18 14.76
CA PHE A 311 -7.75 -0.98 13.75
C PHE A 311 -8.72 0.13 14.15
N CYS A 312 -9.18 0.15 15.41
CA CYS A 312 -10.05 1.20 15.94
C CYS A 312 -9.41 2.59 15.82
N ILE A 313 -8.17 2.75 16.31
CA ILE A 313 -7.41 4.01 16.23
C ILE A 313 -7.27 4.46 14.76
N SER A 314 -6.91 3.53 13.88
CA SER A 314 -6.78 3.79 12.44
C SER A 314 -8.10 4.21 11.79
N ALA A 315 -9.22 3.66 12.27
CA ALA A 315 -10.57 3.96 11.77
C ALA A 315 -11.23 5.20 12.39
N LEU A 316 -10.65 5.80 13.44
CA LEU A 316 -11.17 7.05 14.03
C LEU A 316 -11.33 8.14 12.95
N GLN A 317 -12.46 8.84 12.94
CA GLN A 317 -12.61 9.99 12.07
C GLN A 317 -11.69 11.14 12.52
N PRO A 318 -11.19 11.96 11.59
CA PRO A 318 -10.51 13.21 11.95
C PRO A 318 -11.37 14.04 12.91
N ALA A 319 -10.73 14.73 13.85
CA ALA A 319 -11.42 15.66 14.74
C ALA A 319 -11.74 16.98 13.99
N ALA A 320 -12.60 17.80 14.60
CA ALA A 320 -12.83 19.16 14.12
C ALA A 320 -11.52 19.96 14.13
N ALA A 321 -11.30 20.73 13.07
CA ALA A 321 -10.12 21.59 12.97
C ALA A 321 -10.13 22.66 14.08
N PRO A 322 -9.04 22.81 14.85
CA PRO A 322 -8.92 23.84 15.87
C PRO A 322 -8.71 25.21 15.22
N LYS A 323 -9.22 26.26 15.87
CA LYS A 323 -8.89 27.65 15.52
C LYS A 323 -7.57 28.03 16.17
N LEU A 324 -6.49 27.93 15.40
CA LEU A 324 -5.13 28.26 15.84
C LEU A 324 -4.58 29.46 15.05
N PRO A 325 -3.64 30.24 15.60
CA PRO A 325 -2.90 31.25 14.83
C PRO A 325 -2.21 30.64 13.62
N GLU A 326 -1.86 31.48 12.64
CA GLU A 326 -1.08 31.03 11.49
C GLU A 326 0.23 30.35 11.94
N PRO A 327 0.58 29.21 11.33
CA PRO A 327 1.79 28.50 11.70
C PRO A 327 3.01 29.31 11.25
N GLN A 328 4.00 29.44 12.13
CA GLN A 328 5.25 30.08 11.79
C GLN A 328 5.98 29.26 10.71
N LYS A 329 6.25 29.90 9.57
CA LYS A 329 7.02 29.29 8.48
C LYS A 329 8.49 29.15 8.88
N PRO A 330 9.16 28.02 8.55
CA PRO A 330 10.59 27.88 8.74
C PRO A 330 11.38 28.95 7.97
N SER A 331 12.43 29.50 8.58
CA SER A 331 13.34 30.43 7.92
C SER A 331 14.29 29.72 6.93
N ASN A 332 14.88 30.48 6.00
CA ASN A 332 15.90 29.97 5.05
C ASN A 332 17.02 29.19 5.76
N LYS A 333 17.52 29.73 6.88
CA LYS A 333 18.57 29.10 7.67
C LYS A 333 18.10 27.79 8.32
N GLN A 334 16.86 27.73 8.78
CA GLN A 334 16.31 26.51 9.38
C GLN A 334 16.13 25.40 8.35
N LEU A 335 15.71 25.74 7.12
CA LEU A 335 15.44 24.76 6.07
C LEU A 335 16.71 24.10 5.52
N CYS A 336 17.78 24.88 5.34
CA CYS A 336 19.05 24.38 4.82
C CYS A 336 20.08 24.04 5.91
N GLY A 337 19.70 24.12 7.19
CA GLY A 337 20.55 23.70 8.31
C GLY A 337 20.44 22.21 8.59
N ASP A 338 21.26 21.70 9.52
CA ASP A 338 21.33 20.28 9.88
C ASP A 338 19.96 19.71 10.34
N ASP A 339 19.12 20.54 10.97
CA ASP A 339 17.77 20.17 11.44
C ASP A 339 16.65 20.51 10.43
N GLY A 340 16.98 20.74 9.16
CA GLY A 340 16.02 21.16 8.12
C GLY A 340 14.83 20.22 7.96
N ALA A 341 15.08 18.91 7.99
CA ALA A 341 14.03 17.89 7.92
C ALA A 341 13.07 17.95 9.13
N LEU A 342 13.58 18.26 10.32
CA LEU A 342 12.76 18.41 11.53
C LEU A 342 11.87 19.65 11.45
N HIS A 343 12.42 20.79 10.99
CA HIS A 343 11.65 22.02 10.80
C HIS A 343 10.54 21.86 9.75
N THR A 344 10.86 21.21 8.63
CA THR A 344 9.87 20.87 7.59
C THR A 344 8.76 19.98 8.16
N ARG A 345 9.11 18.92 8.89
CA ARG A 345 8.13 18.02 9.52
C ARG A 345 7.26 18.73 10.54
N ARG A 346 7.81 19.64 11.34
CA ARG A 346 7.04 20.43 12.31
C ARG A 346 6.05 21.37 11.61
N TYR A 347 6.46 22.00 10.50
CA TYR A 347 5.55 22.82 9.70
C TYR A 347 4.42 21.99 9.08
N MET A 348 4.74 20.81 8.55
CA MET A 348 3.74 19.86 8.04
C MET A 348 2.74 19.45 9.12
N PHE A 349 3.21 19.13 10.34
CA PHE A 349 2.34 18.83 11.48
C PHE A 349 1.36 19.97 11.78
N GLU A 350 1.85 21.21 11.77
CA GLU A 350 1.01 22.38 12.01
C GLU A 350 -0.04 22.59 10.91
N LEU A 351 0.26 22.26 9.65
CA LEU A 351 -0.74 22.25 8.57
C LEU A 351 -1.75 21.11 8.77
N SER A 352 -1.27 19.89 8.99
CA SER A 352 -2.12 18.70 9.15
C SER A 352 -3.15 18.87 10.28
N ARG A 353 -2.76 19.44 11.43
CA ARG A 353 -3.70 19.66 12.54
C ARG A 353 -4.72 20.78 12.27
N ARG A 354 -4.47 21.72 11.35
CA ARG A 354 -5.39 22.81 10.96
C ARG A 354 -6.34 22.40 9.83
N TYR A 355 -5.91 21.44 9.00
CA TYR A 355 -6.68 20.95 7.86
C TYR A 355 -7.03 19.47 8.04
N THR A 356 -7.90 19.20 9.02
CA THR A 356 -8.24 17.83 9.41
C THR A 356 -9.06 17.06 8.38
N SER A 357 -9.73 17.76 7.46
CA SER A 357 -10.49 17.19 6.35
C SER A 357 -9.65 16.86 5.12
N ILE A 358 -8.41 17.33 5.03
CA ILE A 358 -7.54 17.13 3.86
C ILE A 358 -6.76 15.82 4.02
N PRO A 359 -6.95 14.81 3.18
CA PRO A 359 -6.21 13.56 3.29
C PRO A 359 -4.70 13.73 3.08
N ASP A 360 -3.93 12.81 3.65
CA ASP A 360 -2.47 12.85 3.60
C ASP A 360 -1.91 12.83 2.17
N VAL A 361 -2.63 12.26 1.19
CA VAL A 361 -2.20 12.25 -0.22
C VAL A 361 -2.16 13.65 -0.85
N PHE A 362 -2.99 14.59 -0.39
CA PHE A 362 -2.96 15.99 -0.84
C PHE A 362 -1.81 16.74 -0.18
N LEU A 363 -1.68 16.62 1.14
CA LEU A 363 -0.58 17.24 1.89
C LEU A 363 0.78 16.62 1.50
N GLY A 364 0.80 15.35 1.11
CA GLY A 364 1.97 14.63 0.63
C GLY A 364 2.49 15.16 -0.71
N LYS A 365 1.62 15.75 -1.54
CA LYS A 365 2.06 16.47 -2.75
C LYS A 365 2.82 17.74 -2.37
N LEU A 366 2.31 18.48 -1.38
CA LEU A 366 2.95 19.68 -0.86
C LEU A 366 4.30 19.33 -0.20
N TYR A 367 4.35 18.19 0.50
CA TYR A 367 5.58 17.61 1.04
C TYR A 367 6.62 17.39 -0.06
N ASP A 368 6.29 16.64 -1.12
CA ASP A 368 7.23 16.35 -2.22
C ASP A 368 7.72 17.63 -2.93
N ALA A 369 6.81 18.57 -3.17
CA ALA A 369 7.16 19.83 -3.81
C ALA A 369 8.13 20.65 -2.93
N SER A 370 7.92 20.65 -1.62
CA SER A 370 8.79 21.33 -0.65
C SER A 370 10.18 20.69 -0.60
N GLU A 371 10.27 19.37 -0.51
CA GLU A 371 11.55 18.64 -0.51
C GLU A 371 12.34 18.92 -1.80
N ASN A 372 11.66 19.01 -2.95
CA ASN A 372 12.29 19.37 -4.21
C ASN A 372 12.86 20.79 -4.20
N VAL A 373 12.10 21.78 -3.71
CA VAL A 373 12.57 23.17 -3.60
C VAL A 373 13.71 23.30 -2.60
N ILE A 374 13.63 22.64 -1.43
CA ILE A 374 14.72 22.62 -0.45
C ILE A 374 15.99 22.05 -1.10
N ARG A 375 15.89 20.89 -1.76
CA ARG A 375 17.04 20.25 -2.42
C ARG A 375 17.65 21.13 -3.51
N GLU A 376 16.82 21.74 -4.36
CA GLU A 376 17.24 22.65 -5.43
C GLU A 376 17.92 23.90 -4.86
N CYS A 377 17.27 24.60 -3.93
CA CYS A 377 17.72 25.90 -3.46
C CYS A 377 18.82 25.84 -2.40
N CYS A 378 18.84 24.84 -1.53
CA CYS A 378 19.94 24.68 -0.55
C CYS A 378 21.28 24.33 -1.22
N SER A 379 21.24 23.85 -2.48
CA SER A 379 22.42 23.59 -3.30
C SER A 379 22.82 24.78 -4.19
N ALA A 380 22.05 25.87 -4.18
CA ALA A 380 22.29 27.04 -5.02
C ALA A 380 23.38 27.95 -4.44
N ASN A 381 24.04 28.73 -5.30
CA ASN A 381 25.04 29.72 -4.88
C ASN A 381 24.44 30.80 -3.97
N ASP A 382 23.18 31.18 -4.21
CA ASP A 382 22.42 32.10 -3.37
C ASP A 382 21.14 31.42 -2.88
N VAL A 383 21.29 30.74 -1.73
CA VAL A 383 20.23 30.00 -1.06
C VAL A 383 19.04 30.90 -0.70
N SER A 384 19.32 32.09 -0.17
CA SER A 384 18.28 33.01 0.30
C SER A 384 17.44 33.52 -0.86
N THR A 385 18.07 34.01 -1.92
CA THR A 385 17.35 34.49 -3.11
C THR A 385 16.54 33.38 -3.78
N CYS A 386 17.09 32.16 -3.87
CA CYS A 386 16.37 31.02 -4.43
C CYS A 386 15.09 30.68 -3.63
N LEU A 387 15.22 30.50 -2.31
CA LEU A 387 14.09 30.14 -1.46
C LEU A 387 13.04 31.26 -1.41
N ASP A 388 13.46 32.52 -1.29
CA ASP A 388 12.53 33.65 -1.22
C ASP A 388 11.77 33.83 -2.54
N SER A 389 12.41 33.58 -3.68
CA SER A 389 11.76 33.58 -5.00
C SER A 389 10.70 32.48 -5.10
N LYS A 390 11.02 31.23 -4.69
CA LYS A 390 10.06 30.12 -4.70
C LYS A 390 8.89 30.40 -3.77
N ARG A 391 9.11 30.94 -2.57
CA ARG A 391 8.03 31.38 -1.65
C ARG A 391 7.09 32.38 -2.26
N GLN A 392 7.61 33.36 -2.98
CA GLN A 392 6.78 34.39 -3.61
C GLN A 392 5.93 33.80 -4.73
N GLN A 393 6.48 32.89 -5.53
CA GLN A 393 5.74 32.21 -6.60
C GLN A 393 4.62 31.32 -6.06
N VAL A 394 4.86 30.69 -4.92
CA VAL A 394 3.99 29.64 -4.36
C VAL A 394 3.00 30.15 -3.31
N GLY A 395 3.42 31.14 -2.52
CA GLY A 395 2.71 31.57 -1.32
C GLY A 395 1.31 32.09 -1.59
N ALA A 396 1.02 32.53 -2.82
CA ALA A 396 -0.30 32.98 -3.24
C ALA A 396 -1.27 31.82 -3.55
N GLU A 397 -0.76 30.68 -4.02
CA GLU A 397 -1.57 29.55 -4.50
C GLU A 397 -1.92 28.54 -3.40
N LEU A 398 -1.02 28.40 -2.41
CA LEU A 398 -1.17 27.44 -1.32
C LEU A 398 -2.45 27.60 -0.48
N PRO A 399 -2.85 28.81 -0.02
CA PRO A 399 -4.08 28.97 0.76
C PRO A 399 -5.31 28.51 -0.03
N THR A 400 -5.39 28.87 -1.32
CA THR A 400 -6.50 28.47 -2.20
C THR A 400 -6.53 26.96 -2.41
N PHE A 401 -5.39 26.31 -2.60
CA PHE A 401 -5.32 24.85 -2.68
C PHE A 401 -5.85 24.17 -1.41
N LEU A 402 -5.40 24.63 -0.24
CA LEU A 402 -5.81 24.06 1.04
C LEU A 402 -7.30 24.29 1.29
N GLU A 403 -7.84 25.47 0.97
CA GLU A 403 -9.26 25.78 1.12
C GLU A 403 -10.12 24.91 0.19
N GLN A 404 -9.75 24.79 -1.09
CA GLN A 404 -10.48 23.96 -2.07
C GLN A 404 -10.44 22.47 -1.68
N ALA A 405 -9.30 21.96 -1.26
CA ALA A 405 -9.16 20.58 -0.81
C ALA A 405 -9.95 20.32 0.48
N SER A 406 -9.88 21.25 1.44
CA SER A 406 -10.63 21.19 2.70
C SER A 406 -12.14 21.21 2.46
N GLN A 407 -12.62 22.08 1.56
CA GLN A 407 -14.03 22.18 1.20
C GLN A 407 -14.52 20.89 0.53
N LEU A 408 -13.79 20.40 -0.48
CA LEU A 408 -14.18 19.20 -1.22
C LEU A 408 -14.25 17.97 -0.32
N CYS A 409 -13.15 17.69 0.39
CA CYS A 409 -13.07 16.48 1.22
C CYS A 409 -13.83 16.62 2.54
N GLY A 410 -13.98 17.84 3.07
CA GLY A 410 -14.87 18.12 4.19
C GLY A 410 -16.32 17.80 3.83
N GLN A 411 -16.83 18.34 2.71
CA GLN A 411 -18.19 18.05 2.25
C GLN A 411 -18.41 16.57 1.96
N TYR A 412 -17.42 15.88 1.36
CA TYR A 412 -17.50 14.44 1.10
C TYR A 412 -17.62 13.63 2.40
N ASN A 413 -16.91 14.03 3.45
CA ASN A 413 -16.92 13.32 4.73
C ASN A 413 -18.15 13.65 5.60
N GLU A 414 -18.73 14.84 5.45
CA GLU A 414 -19.89 15.29 6.25
C GLU A 414 -21.25 14.88 5.66
N LEU A 415 -21.35 14.80 4.33
CA LEU A 415 -22.61 14.57 3.62
C LEU A 415 -22.73 13.11 3.16
N ASN A 416 -23.97 12.61 3.01
CA ASN A 416 -24.16 11.40 2.23
C ASN A 416 -23.83 11.66 0.75
N PHE A 417 -23.59 10.60 -0.01
CA PHE A 417 -23.09 10.73 -1.39
C PHE A 417 -24.03 11.50 -2.33
N LEU A 418 -25.35 11.36 -2.16
CA LEU A 418 -26.32 12.07 -3.00
C LEU A 418 -26.34 13.58 -2.68
N ASP A 419 -26.33 13.93 -1.39
CA ASP A 419 -26.29 15.32 -0.96
C ASP A 419 -24.95 15.99 -1.33
N PHE A 420 -23.85 15.25 -1.22
CA PHE A 420 -22.54 15.69 -1.72
C PHE A 420 -22.58 15.99 -3.22
N LYS A 421 -23.13 15.09 -4.06
CA LYS A 421 -23.28 15.33 -5.51
C LYS A 421 -24.16 16.55 -5.81
N ASN A 422 -25.21 16.77 -5.03
CA ASN A 422 -26.08 17.94 -5.18
C ASN A 422 -25.32 19.24 -4.86
N ARG A 423 -24.62 19.30 -3.72
CA ARG A 423 -23.77 20.45 -3.36
C ARG A 423 -22.68 20.72 -4.39
N LEU A 424 -22.08 19.65 -4.90
CA LEU A 424 -21.04 19.74 -5.93
C LEU A 424 -21.60 20.32 -7.24
N ARG A 425 -22.81 19.91 -7.64
CA ARG A 425 -23.52 20.47 -8.79
C ARG A 425 -23.77 21.96 -8.64
N ASP A 426 -24.21 22.40 -7.46
CA ASP A 426 -24.45 23.82 -7.19
C ASP A 426 -23.15 24.64 -7.26
N SER A 427 -22.06 24.13 -6.70
CA SER A 427 -20.73 24.75 -6.77
C SER A 427 -20.20 24.85 -8.21
N ILE A 428 -20.37 23.79 -9.01
CA ILE A 428 -19.95 23.79 -10.42
C ILE A 428 -20.81 24.77 -11.25
N ARG A 429 -22.12 24.87 -11.00
CA ARG A 429 -22.98 25.86 -11.66
C ARG A 429 -22.56 27.30 -11.36
N GLN A 430 -22.13 27.58 -10.14
CA GLN A 430 -21.65 28.92 -9.78
C GLN A 430 -20.36 29.29 -10.51
N THR A 431 -19.46 28.33 -10.71
CA THR A 431 -18.16 28.55 -11.36
C THR A 431 -18.22 28.41 -12.89
N LYS A 432 -19.21 27.69 -13.42
CA LYS A 432 -19.45 27.46 -14.85
C LYS A 432 -20.95 27.62 -15.18
N PRO A 433 -21.49 28.86 -15.16
CA PRO A 433 -22.91 29.11 -15.37
C PRO A 433 -23.40 28.73 -16.78
N ASP A 434 -22.50 28.79 -17.77
CA ASP A 434 -22.81 28.51 -19.18
C ASP A 434 -22.66 27.02 -19.56
N ALA A 435 -22.37 26.14 -18.60
CA ALA A 435 -22.22 24.71 -18.88
C ALA A 435 -23.56 24.07 -19.27
N SER A 436 -23.59 23.36 -20.40
CA SER A 436 -24.74 22.53 -20.80
C SER A 436 -25.08 21.49 -19.70
N PRO A 437 -26.35 21.05 -19.59
CA PRO A 437 -26.75 20.01 -18.63
C PRO A 437 -25.89 18.72 -18.68
N GLU A 438 -25.48 18.30 -19.88
CA GLU A 438 -24.65 17.12 -20.12
C GLU A 438 -23.24 17.33 -19.55
N LEU A 439 -22.59 18.44 -19.92
CA LEU A 439 -21.27 18.83 -19.39
C LEU A 439 -21.30 19.00 -17.87
N LEU A 440 -22.35 19.59 -17.31
CA LEU A 440 -22.50 19.74 -15.86
C LEU A 440 -22.57 18.37 -15.17
N THR A 441 -23.34 17.43 -15.72
CA THR A 441 -23.44 16.06 -15.18
C THR A 441 -22.08 15.37 -15.22
N GLN A 442 -21.38 15.46 -16.35
CA GLN A 442 -20.04 14.90 -16.52
C GLN A 442 -19.04 15.46 -15.49
N LEU A 443 -19.02 16.78 -15.30
CA LEU A 443 -18.11 17.42 -14.33
C LEU A 443 -18.42 17.03 -12.89
N VAL A 444 -19.70 16.93 -12.53
CA VAL A 444 -20.14 16.45 -11.22
C VAL A 444 -19.70 15.01 -10.99
N ASP A 445 -19.90 14.13 -11.97
CA ASP A 445 -19.53 12.72 -11.85
C ASP A 445 -18.01 12.55 -11.74
N GLN A 446 -17.23 13.20 -12.60
CA GLN A 446 -15.77 13.16 -12.53
C GLN A 446 -15.22 13.63 -11.18
N ARG A 447 -15.76 14.73 -10.65
CA ARG A 447 -15.30 15.31 -9.38
C ARG A 447 -15.81 14.52 -8.17
N ALA A 448 -16.97 13.88 -8.27
CA ALA A 448 -17.47 12.96 -7.26
C ALA A 448 -16.68 11.65 -7.22
N ASP A 449 -16.33 11.08 -8.37
CA ASP A 449 -15.49 9.89 -8.48
C ASP A 449 -14.11 10.15 -7.88
N PHE A 450 -13.51 11.30 -8.19
CA PHE A 450 -12.26 11.75 -7.56
C PHE A 450 -12.39 11.84 -6.04
N ALA A 451 -13.42 12.51 -5.51
CA ALA A 451 -13.62 12.62 -4.07
C ALA A 451 -13.84 11.26 -3.41
N SER A 452 -14.63 10.37 -4.02
CA SER A 452 -14.88 9.02 -3.50
C SER A 452 -13.62 8.16 -3.40
N THR A 453 -12.65 8.41 -4.27
CA THR A 453 -11.39 7.66 -4.30
C THR A 453 -10.30 8.31 -3.44
N CYS A 454 -10.25 9.65 -3.41
CA CYS A 454 -9.12 10.40 -2.87
C CYS A 454 -9.40 11.17 -1.57
N CYS A 455 -10.65 11.41 -1.18
CA CYS A 455 -11.00 12.02 0.10
C CYS A 455 -10.98 11.06 1.33
N PRO A 456 -11.09 9.73 1.19
CA PRO A 456 -10.91 8.83 2.33
C PRO A 456 -9.47 8.82 2.89
N ALA A 457 -9.31 8.52 4.18
CA ALA A 457 -7.98 8.43 4.82
C ALA A 457 -7.07 7.32 4.23
N ASN A 458 -7.65 6.29 3.60
CA ASN A 458 -6.93 5.17 2.99
C ASN A 458 -6.81 5.30 1.46
N SER A 459 -6.82 6.53 0.96
CA SER A 459 -6.72 6.81 -0.47
C SER A 459 -5.44 6.24 -1.10
N PRO A 460 -5.51 5.68 -2.32
CA PRO A 460 -4.35 5.11 -2.98
C PRO A 460 -3.32 6.19 -3.35
N PRO A 461 -2.11 6.19 -2.77
CA PRO A 461 -1.21 7.34 -2.83
C PRO A 461 -0.74 7.65 -4.26
N LEU A 462 -0.37 6.63 -5.06
CA LEU A 462 0.09 6.85 -6.45
C LEU A 462 -1.00 7.47 -7.33
N TYR A 463 -2.21 6.92 -7.29
CA TYR A 463 -3.33 7.42 -8.10
C TYR A 463 -3.77 8.80 -7.66
N CYS A 464 -3.98 8.99 -6.36
CA CYS A 464 -4.47 10.26 -5.86
C CYS A 464 -3.42 11.38 -6.01
N ALA A 465 -2.13 11.10 -5.85
CA ALA A 465 -1.10 12.11 -6.13
C ALA A 465 -1.14 12.61 -7.58
N ALA A 466 -1.34 11.70 -8.55
CA ALA A 466 -1.51 12.07 -9.95
C ALA A 466 -2.80 12.86 -10.18
N GLN A 467 -3.93 12.38 -9.66
CA GLN A 467 -5.24 13.01 -9.86
C GLN A 467 -5.39 14.36 -9.18
N VAL A 468 -4.79 14.56 -7.99
CA VAL A 468 -4.78 15.87 -7.31
C VAL A 468 -4.24 16.96 -8.23
N THR A 469 -3.24 16.64 -9.07
CA THR A 469 -2.70 17.57 -10.05
C THR A 469 -3.65 17.87 -11.19
N THR A 470 -4.43 16.89 -11.64
CA THR A 470 -5.40 17.08 -12.72
C THR A 470 -6.64 17.84 -12.24
N VAL A 471 -7.15 17.54 -11.05
CA VAL A 471 -8.47 18.02 -10.58
C VAL A 471 -8.35 19.29 -9.72
N LEU A 472 -7.21 19.55 -9.09
CA LEU A 472 -6.91 20.83 -8.41
C LEU A 472 -5.83 21.64 -9.16
N GLY A 473 -5.53 21.27 -10.41
CA GLY A 473 -4.41 21.77 -11.20
C GLY A 473 -4.47 23.23 -11.63
N ASP A 474 -5.66 23.84 -11.68
CA ASP A 474 -5.79 25.26 -11.97
C ASP A 474 -5.18 26.15 -10.86
N THR A 475 -4.97 25.57 -9.67
CA THR A 475 -4.46 26.24 -8.47
C THR A 475 -3.03 25.82 -8.11
N CYS A 476 -2.39 24.90 -8.84
CA CYS A 476 -1.05 24.38 -8.54
C CYS A 476 -0.36 23.76 -9.79
N LYS A 477 0.06 24.58 -10.78
CA LYS A 477 0.76 24.10 -11.99
C LYS A 477 2.27 23.95 -11.76
N GLN A 478 2.86 22.86 -12.28
CA GLN A 478 4.32 22.71 -12.46
C GLN A 478 5.19 23.09 -11.22
N GLY A 479 4.77 22.71 -10.01
CA GLY A 479 5.57 22.95 -8.79
C GLY A 479 5.27 24.26 -8.05
N SER A 480 4.22 24.99 -8.43
CA SER A 480 3.78 26.23 -7.78
C SER A 480 3.13 26.07 -6.40
N CYS A 481 3.10 24.86 -5.84
CA CYS A 481 2.57 24.57 -4.50
C CYS A 481 3.61 23.88 -3.61
N THR A 482 4.57 24.65 -3.12
CA THR A 482 5.50 24.29 -2.05
C THR A 482 5.03 24.85 -0.70
N LEU A 483 5.54 24.29 0.39
CA LEU A 483 5.32 24.81 1.75
C LEU A 483 6.48 25.68 2.21
N VAL A 484 7.43 25.89 1.31
CA VAL A 484 8.77 26.39 1.57
C VAL A 484 9.14 27.49 0.63
#